data_AF-A0A174EUG4-F1
#
_entry.id   AF-A0A174EUG4-F1
#
_cell.length_a   1.000
_cell.length_b   1.000
_cell.length_c   1.000
_cell.angle_alpha   90.00
_cell.angle_beta   90.00
_cell.angle_gamma   90.00
#
_symmetry.space_group_name_H-M   'P 1'
#
loop_
_entity.id
_entity.type
_entity.pdbx_description
1 polymer ?
#
loop_
_entity_poly.entity_id
_entity_poly.type
_entity_poly.pdbx_seq_one_letter_code
_entity_poly.pdbx_strand_id
1 'polypeptide(L)'
;MFYKKTIKNLRDNIANLERKIDNYERKEELFKNMVKMVDEKSSEAIISNIYSYNNSIYAIFLFERKIFVDTIEIEIYEAMYDKCISKIISEIFFNKDLHIVSIDTEYWYRRQGHASKGLELLIKYAENIGSKRIFGGLLISDDMEYLYKFYSKNGFNVKRTSFEKILNDNANIE
;
A
#
# COMPACT_ATOMS: atom_id res chain seq x y z
N MET A 1 1.86 10.43 -18.70
CA MET A 1 3.01 11.29 -18.33
C MET A 1 2.97 11.75 -16.86
N PHE A 2 2.20 11.10 -15.96
CA PHE A 2 2.08 11.48 -14.55
C PHE A 2 3.19 10.89 -13.65
N TYR A 3 3.64 9.66 -13.93
CA TYR A 3 4.46 8.87 -13.00
C TYR A 3 5.94 9.27 -12.90
N LYS A 4 6.57 9.79 -13.98
CA LYS A 4 7.95 10.33 -13.92
C LYS A 4 8.05 11.57 -13.00
N LYS A 5 6.94 12.26 -12.72
CA LYS A 5 6.89 13.42 -11.81
C LYS A 5 6.90 12.99 -10.33
N THR A 6 6.58 11.73 -10.04
CA THR A 6 6.47 11.18 -8.67
C THR A 6 7.83 10.96 -8.00
N ILE A 7 8.86 10.52 -8.74
CA ILE A 7 10.22 10.27 -8.19
C ILE A 7 10.90 11.56 -7.73
N LYS A 8 10.74 12.67 -8.47
CA LYS A 8 11.31 13.97 -8.05
C LYS A 8 10.64 14.47 -6.76
N ASN A 9 9.32 14.33 -6.65
CA ASN A 9 8.58 14.66 -5.42
C ASN A 9 8.98 13.76 -4.24
N LEU A 10 9.39 12.51 -4.48
CA LEU A 10 9.89 11.64 -3.43
C LEU A 10 11.19 12.18 -2.82
N ARG A 11 12.18 12.55 -3.64
CA ARG A 11 13.45 13.11 -3.15
C ARG A 11 13.25 14.37 -2.29
N ASP A 12 12.34 15.27 -2.71
CA ASP A 12 12.02 16.49 -1.96
C ASP A 12 11.26 16.18 -0.64
N ASN A 13 10.38 15.17 -0.64
CA ASN A 13 9.70 14.71 0.58
C ASN A 13 10.67 14.06 1.57
N ILE A 14 11.68 13.35 1.08
CA ILE A 14 12.70 12.73 1.92
C ILE A 14 13.50 13.81 2.67
N ALA A 15 13.94 14.88 1.99
CA ALA A 15 14.68 15.97 2.63
C ALA A 15 13.88 16.68 3.75
N ASN A 16 12.54 16.66 3.66
CA ASN A 16 11.67 17.17 4.73
C ASN A 16 11.50 16.16 5.89
N LEU A 17 11.51 14.86 5.62
CA LEU A 17 11.46 13.81 6.65
C LEU A 17 12.78 13.70 7.41
N GLU A 18 13.90 13.93 6.73
CA GLU A 18 15.24 14.05 7.33
C GLU A 18 15.27 15.03 8.51
N ARG A 19 14.50 16.12 8.47
CA ARG A 19 14.48 17.12 9.56
C ARG A 19 13.79 16.64 10.84
N LYS A 20 13.11 15.49 10.83
CA LYS A 20 12.32 14.95 11.96
C LYS A 20 13.03 13.84 12.75
N ILE A 21 14.27 13.50 12.40
CA ILE A 21 15.04 12.44 13.06
C ILE A 21 16.17 13.08 13.88
N ASP A 22 16.16 12.86 15.19
CA ASP A 22 17.06 13.54 16.15
C ASP A 22 18.49 12.97 16.19
N ASN A 23 18.73 11.77 15.65
CA ASN A 23 20.05 11.13 15.63
C ASN A 23 20.69 11.19 14.23
N TYR A 24 21.80 11.92 14.13
CA TYR A 24 22.47 12.23 12.86
C TYR A 24 23.07 11.00 12.15
N GLU A 25 23.75 10.10 12.86
CA GLU A 25 24.36 8.90 12.25
C GLU A 25 23.27 7.94 11.75
N ARG A 26 22.24 7.72 12.55
CA ARG A 26 21.09 6.89 12.18
C ARG A 26 20.33 7.47 11.00
N LYS A 27 20.29 8.80 10.87
CA LYS A 27 19.66 9.52 9.76
C LYS A 27 20.40 9.33 8.45
N GLU A 28 21.73 9.36 8.44
CA GLU A 28 22.52 9.15 7.21
C GLU A 28 22.38 7.70 6.69
N GLU A 29 22.41 6.71 7.58
CA GLU A 29 22.22 5.30 7.23
C GLU A 29 20.81 5.03 6.70
N LEU A 30 19.77 5.54 7.38
CA LEU A 30 18.37 5.45 6.92
C LEU A 30 18.20 6.04 5.52
N PHE A 31 18.80 7.20 5.27
CA PHE A 31 18.69 7.86 3.97
C PHE A 31 19.39 7.06 2.87
N LYS A 32 20.61 6.56 3.11
CA LYS A 32 21.34 5.72 2.14
C LYS A 32 20.56 4.46 1.78
N ASN A 33 20.05 3.74 2.77
CA ASN A 33 19.27 2.52 2.55
C ASN A 33 17.98 2.83 1.79
N MET A 34 17.31 3.92 2.13
CA MET A 34 16.10 4.32 1.44
C MET A 34 16.35 4.76 -0.01
N VAL A 35 17.43 5.50 -0.30
CA VAL A 35 17.80 5.86 -1.68
C VAL A 35 18.07 4.60 -2.48
N LYS A 36 18.87 3.67 -1.94
CA LYS A 36 19.16 2.38 -2.56
C LYS A 36 17.88 1.61 -2.89
N MET A 37 16.99 1.44 -1.90
CA MET A 37 15.71 0.75 -2.06
C MET A 37 14.82 1.42 -3.12
N VAL A 38 14.72 2.76 -3.10
CA VAL A 38 13.96 3.49 -4.12
C VAL A 38 14.58 3.28 -5.49
N ASP A 39 15.89 3.37 -5.64
CA ASP A 39 16.56 3.17 -6.93
C ASP A 39 16.36 1.74 -7.46
N GLU A 40 16.42 0.72 -6.59
CA GLU A 40 16.19 -0.69 -6.96
C GLU A 40 14.73 -0.96 -7.38
N LYS A 41 13.76 -0.39 -6.66
CA LYS A 41 12.33 -0.71 -6.84
C LYS A 41 11.58 0.22 -7.80
N SER A 42 12.05 1.46 -7.96
CA SER A 42 11.35 2.48 -8.75
C SER A 42 11.37 2.24 -10.25
N SER A 43 12.27 1.39 -10.75
CA SER A 43 12.32 0.99 -12.16
C SER A 43 11.10 0.16 -12.57
N GLU A 44 10.53 -0.60 -11.62
CA GLU A 44 9.37 -1.48 -11.84
C GLU A 44 8.08 -0.94 -11.21
N ALA A 45 8.18 -0.12 -10.15
CA ALA A 45 7.01 0.41 -9.46
C ALA A 45 6.31 1.50 -10.29
N ILE A 46 4.99 1.38 -10.43
CA ILE A 46 4.17 2.38 -11.12
C ILE A 46 3.73 3.53 -10.20
N ILE A 47 3.63 3.29 -8.88
CA ILE A 47 3.39 4.33 -7.87
C ILE A 47 4.29 4.08 -6.66
N SER A 48 4.84 5.15 -6.10
CA SER A 48 5.54 5.08 -4.82
C SER A 48 5.26 6.28 -3.93
N ASN A 49 5.23 6.05 -2.61
CA ASN A 49 5.08 7.09 -1.59
C ASN A 49 6.02 6.78 -0.41
N ILE A 50 6.38 7.80 0.38
CA ILE A 50 7.24 7.66 1.55
C ILE A 50 6.55 8.34 2.74
N TYR A 51 6.68 7.75 3.92
CA TYR A 51 6.18 8.31 5.17
C TYR A 51 7.08 7.94 6.35
N SER A 52 7.04 8.74 7.41
CA SER A 52 7.70 8.43 8.67
C SER A 52 6.69 7.91 9.71
N TYR A 53 7.11 6.95 10.51
CA TYR A 53 6.38 6.46 11.68
C TYR A 53 7.38 5.92 12.72
N ASN A 54 7.16 6.18 14.01
CA ASN A 54 8.04 5.72 15.11
C ASN A 54 9.55 5.89 14.85
N ASN A 55 9.98 7.08 14.42
CA ASN A 55 11.38 7.42 14.12
C ASN A 55 12.04 6.55 13.02
N SER A 56 11.24 5.86 12.22
CA SER A 56 11.66 5.14 11.03
C SER A 56 11.02 5.72 9.78
N ILE A 57 11.59 5.41 8.62
CA ILE A 57 11.09 5.82 7.30
C ILE A 57 10.61 4.57 6.58
N TYR A 58 9.46 4.68 5.95
CA TYR A 58 8.85 3.62 5.18
C TYR A 58 8.59 4.08 3.76
N ALA A 59 8.81 3.19 2.80
CA ALA A 59 8.40 3.39 1.42
C ALA A 59 7.29 2.39 1.08
N ILE A 60 6.32 2.84 0.32
CA ILE A 60 5.28 2.00 -0.27
C ILE A 60 5.45 2.03 -1.79
N PHE A 61 5.45 0.87 -2.40
CA PHE A 61 5.57 0.68 -3.84
C PHE A 61 4.37 -0.12 -4.34
N LEU A 62 3.85 0.25 -5.51
CA LEU A 62 2.80 -0.47 -6.22
C LEU A 62 3.37 -0.96 -7.55
N PHE A 63 3.21 -2.25 -7.82
CA PHE A 63 3.68 -2.94 -9.00
C PHE A 63 2.50 -3.56 -9.75
N GLU A 64 2.54 -3.46 -11.08
CA GLU A 64 1.71 -4.28 -11.97
C GLU A 64 2.52 -5.53 -12.37
N ARG A 65 1.96 -6.70 -12.12
CA ARG A 65 2.55 -8.01 -12.45
C ARG A 65 1.61 -8.77 -13.37
N LYS A 66 2.19 -9.55 -14.27
CA LYS A 66 1.44 -10.45 -15.15
C LYS A 66 2.01 -11.86 -15.02
N ILE A 67 1.48 -12.62 -14.07
CA ILE A 67 1.91 -14.01 -13.82
C ILE A 67 0.95 -14.94 -14.57
N PHE A 68 -0.31 -14.97 -14.14
CA PHE A 68 -1.40 -15.75 -14.77
C PHE A 68 -2.62 -14.88 -15.09
N VAL A 69 -2.86 -13.88 -14.24
CA VAL A 69 -3.82 -12.80 -14.43
C VAL A 69 -3.08 -11.48 -14.19
N ASP A 70 -3.71 -10.36 -14.57
CA ASP A 70 -3.18 -9.05 -14.23
C ASP A 70 -3.30 -8.88 -12.70
N THR A 71 -2.19 -8.58 -12.04
CA THR A 71 -2.08 -8.52 -10.58
C THR A 71 -1.45 -7.21 -10.16
N ILE A 72 -1.99 -6.63 -9.08
CA ILE A 72 -1.38 -5.53 -8.36
C ILE A 72 -0.73 -6.08 -7.10
N GLU A 73 0.55 -5.77 -6.94
CA GLU A 73 1.28 -5.99 -5.70
C GLU A 73 1.61 -4.64 -5.07
N ILE A 74 1.28 -4.48 -3.80
CA ILE A 74 1.73 -3.34 -3.00
C ILE A 74 2.66 -3.85 -1.94
N GLU A 75 3.88 -3.31 -1.89
CA GLU A 75 4.90 -3.69 -0.92
C GLU A 75 5.30 -2.47 -0.10
N ILE A 76 5.35 -2.65 1.21
CA ILE A 76 5.76 -1.61 2.16
C ILE A 76 7.06 -2.06 2.79
N TYR A 77 8.08 -1.23 2.66
CA TYR A 77 9.40 -1.48 3.17
C TYR A 77 9.77 -0.51 4.28
N GLU A 78 10.50 -1.02 5.28
CA GLU A 78 11.19 -0.18 6.25
C GLU A 78 12.63 0.11 5.77
N ALA A 79 12.99 1.39 5.72
CA ALA A 79 14.29 1.86 5.26
C ALA A 79 15.45 1.38 6.14
N MET A 80 15.24 1.19 7.44
CA MET A 80 16.32 0.82 8.36
C MET A 80 16.93 -0.55 8.02
N TYR A 81 16.10 -1.50 7.61
CA TYR A 81 16.51 -2.90 7.42
C TYR A 81 16.32 -3.38 5.99
N ASP A 82 15.92 -2.50 5.07
CA ASP A 82 15.58 -2.85 3.68
C ASP A 82 14.63 -4.05 3.60
N LYS A 83 13.62 -4.03 4.47
CA LYS A 83 12.75 -5.18 4.75
C LYS A 83 11.33 -4.90 4.33
N CYS A 84 10.74 -5.79 3.53
CA CYS A 84 9.31 -5.75 3.23
C CYS A 84 8.53 -6.17 4.49
N ILE A 85 7.80 -5.23 5.08
CA ILE A 85 7.06 -5.42 6.33
C ILE A 85 5.57 -5.70 6.11
N SER A 86 5.04 -5.35 4.93
CA SER A 86 3.65 -5.60 4.57
C SER A 86 3.50 -5.72 3.06
N LYS A 87 2.69 -6.69 2.64
CA LYS A 87 2.39 -6.96 1.23
C LYS A 87 0.89 -7.12 1.03
N ILE A 88 0.36 -6.47 -0.02
CA ILE A 88 -1.02 -6.64 -0.49
C ILE A 88 -0.96 -7.18 -1.91
N ILE A 89 -1.72 -8.23 -2.19
CA ILE A 89 -1.85 -8.82 -3.52
C ILE A 89 -3.31 -8.73 -3.93
N SER A 90 -3.57 -8.15 -5.09
CA SER A 90 -4.90 -8.04 -5.68
C SER A 90 -4.89 -8.48 -7.14
N GLU A 91 -5.85 -9.29 -7.53
CA GLU A 91 -6.09 -9.62 -8.94
C GLU A 91 -7.00 -8.56 -9.58
N ILE A 92 -6.78 -8.27 -10.86
CA ILE A 92 -7.63 -7.41 -11.67
C ILE A 92 -8.47 -8.32 -12.58
N PHE A 93 -9.79 -8.27 -12.40
CA PHE A 93 -10.74 -8.98 -13.27
C PHE A 93 -10.96 -8.23 -14.58
N PHE A 94 -11.53 -8.90 -15.58
CA PHE A 94 -11.83 -8.32 -16.91
C PHE A 94 -12.67 -7.03 -16.83
N ASN A 95 -13.59 -6.94 -15.86
CA ASN A 95 -14.40 -5.75 -15.63
C ASN A 95 -13.69 -4.66 -14.82
N LYS A 96 -12.37 -4.81 -14.60
CA LYS A 96 -11.49 -3.97 -13.78
C LYS A 96 -11.82 -3.98 -12.28
N ASP A 97 -12.66 -4.88 -11.80
CA ASP A 97 -12.82 -5.05 -10.36
C ASP A 97 -11.55 -5.66 -9.76
N LEU A 98 -11.23 -5.24 -8.54
CA LEU A 98 -10.07 -5.72 -7.81
C LEU A 98 -10.48 -6.74 -6.76
N HIS A 99 -9.85 -7.91 -6.78
CA HIS A 99 -10.01 -8.93 -5.76
C HIS A 99 -8.75 -9.03 -4.91
N ILE A 100 -8.84 -8.65 -3.64
CA ILE A 100 -7.76 -8.81 -2.68
C ILE A 100 -7.62 -10.29 -2.34
N VAL A 101 -6.51 -10.87 -2.78
CA VAL A 101 -6.14 -12.26 -2.52
C VAL A 101 -5.47 -12.40 -1.16
N SER A 102 -4.61 -11.43 -0.81
CA SER A 102 -3.83 -11.49 0.43
C SER A 102 -3.46 -10.10 0.93
N ILE A 103 -3.46 -9.95 2.25
CA ILE A 103 -2.82 -8.86 2.99
C ILE A 103 -2.01 -9.51 4.10
N ASP A 104 -0.70 -9.34 4.07
CA ASP A 104 0.18 -9.77 5.13
C ASP A 104 0.93 -8.58 5.74
N THR A 105 1.14 -8.63 7.05
CA THR A 105 1.97 -7.69 7.81
C THR A 105 2.72 -8.46 8.86
N GLU A 106 4.03 -8.29 8.87
CA GLU A 106 4.90 -8.90 9.85
C GLU A 106 4.45 -8.59 11.28
N TYR A 107 4.55 -9.59 12.16
CA TYR A 107 3.97 -9.57 13.50
C TYR A 107 4.28 -8.28 14.28
N TRP A 108 5.55 -7.86 14.29
CA TRP A 108 6.01 -6.68 15.01
C TRP A 108 5.47 -5.35 14.46
N TYR A 109 5.02 -5.32 13.20
CA TYR A 109 4.49 -4.15 12.50
C TYR A 109 2.95 -4.14 12.45
N ARG A 110 2.29 -5.17 13.00
CA ARG A 110 0.82 -5.23 13.07
C ARG A 110 0.28 -4.10 13.94
N ARG A 111 -0.94 -3.64 13.62
CA ARG A 111 -1.66 -2.56 14.33
C ARG A 111 -0.98 -1.18 14.28
N GLN A 112 0.06 -1.00 13.46
CA GLN A 112 0.73 0.29 13.24
C GLN A 112 0.18 1.05 12.01
N GLY A 113 -0.81 0.48 11.30
CA GLY A 113 -1.50 1.12 10.18
C GLY A 113 -0.81 1.01 8.82
N HIS A 114 0.31 0.28 8.69
CA HIS A 114 1.02 0.09 7.42
C HIS A 114 0.11 -0.51 6.33
N ALA A 115 -0.55 -1.63 6.60
CA ALA A 115 -1.49 -2.24 5.65
C ALA A 115 -2.64 -1.30 5.24
N SER A 116 -3.09 -0.40 6.13
CA SER A 116 -4.10 0.60 5.80
C SER A 116 -3.58 1.63 4.80
N LYS A 117 -2.33 2.08 4.93
CA LYS A 117 -1.68 2.93 3.90
C LYS A 117 -1.54 2.19 2.56
N GLY A 118 -1.31 0.88 2.62
CA GLY A 118 -1.38 -0.01 1.46
C GLY A 118 -2.74 0.04 0.76
N LEU A 119 -3.81 -0.17 1.52
CA LEU A 119 -5.19 -0.12 1.02
C LEU A 119 -5.56 1.25 0.46
N GLU A 120 -5.15 2.34 1.10
CA GLU A 120 -5.35 3.70 0.56
C GLU A 120 -4.75 3.86 -0.84
N LEU A 121 -3.57 3.27 -1.07
CA LEU A 121 -2.92 3.29 -2.39
C LEU A 121 -3.67 2.41 -3.40
N LEU A 122 -4.11 1.23 -2.99
CA LEU A 122 -4.92 0.33 -3.81
C LEU A 122 -6.24 0.98 -4.24
N ILE A 123 -6.91 1.67 -3.33
CA ILE A 123 -8.16 2.39 -3.58
C ILE A 123 -7.95 3.48 -4.64
N LYS A 124 -6.92 4.30 -4.49
CA LYS A 124 -6.58 5.33 -5.49
C LYS A 124 -6.26 4.74 -6.86
N TYR A 125 -5.53 3.63 -6.88
CA TYR A 125 -5.23 2.92 -8.12
C TYR A 125 -6.52 2.40 -8.78
N ALA A 126 -7.40 1.76 -8.00
CA ALA A 126 -8.67 1.21 -8.47
C ALA A 126 -9.59 2.31 -9.04
N GLU A 127 -9.71 3.44 -8.36
CA GLU A 127 -10.42 4.63 -8.85
C GLU A 127 -9.85 5.11 -10.19
N ASN A 128 -8.52 5.19 -10.30
CA ASN A 128 -7.84 5.68 -11.50
C ASN A 128 -8.02 4.77 -12.72
N ILE A 129 -8.12 3.45 -12.55
CA ILE A 129 -8.39 2.53 -13.66
C ILE A 129 -9.90 2.44 -14.01
N GLY A 130 -10.75 3.07 -13.20
CA GLY A 130 -12.21 3.03 -13.36
C GLY A 130 -12.85 1.74 -12.82
N SER A 131 -12.26 1.15 -11.79
CA SER A 131 -12.83 0.01 -11.07
C SER A 131 -14.14 0.41 -10.37
N LYS A 132 -15.11 -0.50 -10.30
CA LYS A 132 -16.37 -0.25 -9.59
C LYS A 132 -16.31 -0.72 -8.14
N ARG A 133 -15.51 -1.75 -7.85
CA ARG A 133 -15.37 -2.29 -6.50
C ARG A 133 -14.03 -2.96 -6.25
N ILE A 134 -13.66 -2.98 -4.97
CA ILE A 134 -12.61 -3.83 -4.41
C ILE A 134 -13.27 -4.82 -3.47
N PHE A 135 -12.98 -6.11 -3.58
CA PHE A 135 -13.60 -7.15 -2.75
C PHE A 135 -12.61 -8.25 -2.36
N GLY A 136 -13.00 -9.10 -1.42
CA GLY A 136 -12.18 -10.25 -1.01
C GLY A 136 -12.89 -11.14 0.00
N GLY A 137 -12.22 -12.24 0.35
CA GLY A 137 -12.68 -13.23 1.32
C GLY A 137 -11.97 -13.10 2.66
N LEU A 138 -12.67 -13.46 3.73
CA LEU A 138 -12.10 -13.68 5.06
C LEU A 138 -12.10 -15.17 5.36
N LEU A 139 -10.94 -15.71 5.68
CA LEU A 139 -10.83 -17.06 6.23
C LEU A 139 -11.30 -17.03 7.67
N ILE A 140 -12.15 -17.99 8.03
CA ILE A 140 -12.64 -18.14 9.41
C ILE A 140 -11.45 -18.48 10.31
N SER A 141 -11.15 -17.58 11.25
CA SER A 141 -10.07 -17.71 12.21
C SER A 141 -10.44 -17.04 13.55
N ASP A 142 -9.62 -17.25 14.57
CA ASP A 142 -9.81 -16.62 15.89
C ASP A 142 -9.65 -15.08 15.84
N ASP A 143 -9.02 -14.55 14.79
CA ASP A 143 -8.74 -13.12 14.60
C ASP A 143 -9.84 -12.36 13.81
N MET A 144 -10.99 -13.00 13.56
CA MET A 144 -12.06 -12.44 12.72
C MET A 144 -12.55 -11.06 13.18
N GLU A 145 -12.65 -10.81 14.49
CA GLU A 145 -13.05 -9.50 15.00
C GLU A 145 -12.04 -8.40 14.65
N TYR A 146 -10.74 -8.70 14.68
CA TYR A 146 -9.70 -7.76 14.29
C TYR A 146 -9.70 -7.49 12.79
N LEU A 147 -9.93 -8.52 11.98
CA LEU A 147 -10.06 -8.38 10.53
C LEU A 147 -11.29 -7.53 10.18
N TYR A 148 -12.43 -7.74 10.82
CA TYR A 148 -13.62 -6.90 10.64
C TYR A 148 -13.32 -5.44 10.95
N LYS A 149 -12.75 -5.15 12.13
CA LYS A 149 -12.38 -3.77 12.51
C LYS A 149 -11.39 -3.17 11.52
N PHE A 150 -10.42 -3.94 11.03
CA PHE A 150 -9.45 -3.48 10.05
C PHE A 150 -10.11 -3.09 8.74
N TYR A 151 -10.91 -3.96 8.12
CA TYR A 151 -11.56 -3.66 6.83
C TYR A 151 -12.62 -2.55 6.97
N SER A 152 -13.43 -2.56 8.02
CA SER A 152 -14.41 -1.49 8.28
C SER A 152 -13.73 -0.12 8.47
N LYS A 153 -12.60 -0.07 9.19
CA LYS A 153 -11.82 1.17 9.34
C LYS A 153 -11.28 1.70 8.00
N ASN A 154 -11.02 0.81 7.05
CA ASN A 154 -10.59 1.17 5.69
C ASN A 154 -11.77 1.39 4.72
N GLY A 155 -13.00 1.51 5.26
CA GLY A 155 -14.19 1.86 4.50
C GLY A 155 -14.74 0.73 3.64
N PHE A 156 -14.49 -0.52 4.03
CA PHE A 156 -15.14 -1.69 3.45
C PHE A 156 -16.40 -2.06 4.25
N ASN A 157 -17.43 -2.49 3.53
CA ASN A 157 -18.55 -3.21 4.11
C ASN A 157 -18.14 -4.66 4.33
N VAL A 158 -18.29 -5.18 5.55
CA VAL A 158 -17.85 -6.53 5.93
C VAL A 158 -19.05 -7.39 6.28
N LYS A 159 -19.18 -8.54 5.63
CA LYS A 159 -20.29 -9.48 5.78
C LYS A 159 -19.74 -10.89 6.02
N ARG A 160 -19.93 -11.47 7.21
CA ARG A 160 -19.51 -12.85 7.54
C ARG A 160 -18.10 -13.20 7.04
N THR A 161 -17.99 -13.81 5.86
CA THR A 161 -16.72 -14.29 5.29
C THR A 161 -16.26 -13.48 4.07
N SER A 162 -16.81 -12.30 3.85
CA SER A 162 -16.43 -11.43 2.73
C SER A 162 -16.41 -9.96 3.13
N PHE A 163 -15.69 -9.17 2.33
CA PHE A 163 -15.70 -7.72 2.41
C PHE A 163 -15.73 -7.12 1.01
N GLU A 164 -16.32 -5.93 0.89
CA GLU A 164 -16.35 -5.18 -0.36
C GLU A 164 -16.34 -3.68 -0.09
N LYS A 165 -15.76 -2.92 -1.02
CA LYS A 165 -15.81 -1.47 -1.08
C LYS A 165 -16.25 -1.07 -2.48
N ILE A 166 -17.38 -0.39 -2.58
CA ILE A 166 -17.85 0.23 -3.81
C ILE A 166 -17.11 1.56 -3.99
N LEU A 167 -16.59 1.79 -5.19
CA LEU A 167 -15.77 2.97 -5.52
C LEU A 167 -16.54 4.03 -6.32
N ASN A 168 -17.68 3.67 -6.94
CA ASN A 168 -18.58 4.63 -7.56
C ASN A 168 -20.04 4.15 -7.53
N ASP A 169 -20.86 4.90 -6.80
CA ASP A 169 -22.31 5.06 -7.01
C ASP A 169 -22.58 6.39 -7.74
N ASN A 170 -21.85 6.69 -8.82
CA ASN A 170 -22.34 7.69 -9.77
C ASN A 170 -23.47 7.04 -10.58
N ALA A 171 -24.60 6.85 -9.91
CA ALA A 171 -25.88 6.94 -10.58
C ALA A 171 -25.90 8.30 -11.27
N ASN A 172 -26.25 8.30 -12.55
CA ASN A 172 -26.63 9.50 -13.27
C ASN A 172 -27.59 10.31 -12.37
N ILE A 173 -27.12 11.42 -11.83
CA ILE A 173 -27.99 12.51 -11.45
C ILE A 173 -27.98 13.39 -12.69
N GLU A 174 -29.11 13.32 -13.39
CA GLU A 174 -29.47 14.04 -14.61
C GLU A 174 -29.21 15.56 -14.53
#